data_AF-A0A820LRR6-F1
#
_entry.id   AF-A0A820LRR6-F1
#
_cell.length_a   1.000
_cell.length_b   1.000
_cell.length_c   1.000
_cell.angle_alpha   90.00
_cell.angle_beta   90.00
_cell.angle_gamma   90.00
#
_symmetry.space_group_name_H-M   'P 1'
#
loop_
_entity.id
_entity.type
_entity.pdbx_description
1 polymer ?
#
loop_
_entity_poly.entity_id
_entity_poly.type
_entity_poly.pdbx_seq_one_letter_code
_entity_poly.pdbx_strand_id
1 'polypeptide(L)'
;MFIEHDSNCIVQLHTITDSSPKCPIYYPNDFDTTMKIGSTTLLKLIQKDVIQEKMIIREFCLTDTREALSKTIYHFEYLLPISANDEFENGQCLPSILTNSLFDFIGYINKRQHTTNHDRYITVHSGYDYLPIINGGPSCSIFCMCVMLLDQLKNEHAVDIFQRVRALQRQRVAMITSLAQYEYLYEMILKFLEESFDLAAAKSSPSLNNSVYDNNMIDQEDIHDRL
;
A
#
# COMPACT_ATOMS: atom_id res chain seq x y z
N MET A 1 -19.37 -4.31 -1.53
CA MET A 1 -18.32 -3.32 -1.25
C MET A 1 -17.70 -2.69 -2.51
N PHE A 2 -16.87 -3.38 -3.30
CA PHE A 2 -16.11 -2.74 -4.40
C PHE A 2 -16.97 -2.09 -5.49
N ILE A 3 -18.09 -2.75 -5.81
CA ILE A 3 -19.11 -2.21 -6.73
C ILE A 3 -19.88 -1.06 -6.06
N GLU A 4 -20.37 -1.29 -4.84
CA GLU A 4 -21.26 -0.35 -4.11
C GLU A 4 -20.58 0.94 -3.66
N HIS A 5 -19.31 0.87 -3.26
CA HIS A 5 -18.52 2.01 -2.76
C HIS A 5 -17.54 2.55 -3.80
N ASP A 6 -17.62 2.06 -5.03
CA ASP A 6 -16.77 2.51 -6.13
C ASP A 6 -15.26 2.43 -5.81
N SER A 7 -14.84 1.42 -5.03
CA SER A 7 -13.43 1.18 -4.71
C SER A 7 -12.79 0.31 -5.79
N ASN A 8 -11.68 0.79 -6.35
CA ASN A 8 -10.92 0.11 -7.41
C ASN A 8 -9.56 -0.39 -6.93
N CYS A 9 -9.16 -0.05 -5.72
CA CYS A 9 -7.82 -0.29 -5.22
C CYS A 9 -7.89 -1.13 -3.95
N ILE A 10 -7.18 -2.26 -3.96
CA ILE A 10 -7.05 -3.16 -2.83
C ILE A 10 -5.58 -3.16 -2.42
N VAL A 11 -5.32 -2.96 -1.14
CA VAL A 11 -4.01 -3.14 -0.53
C VAL A 11 -4.08 -4.30 0.44
N GLN A 12 -3.28 -5.32 0.19
CA GLN A 12 -3.13 -6.52 0.99
C GLN A 12 -1.74 -6.51 1.62
N LEU A 13 -1.68 -6.51 2.96
CA LEU A 13 -0.42 -6.40 3.71
C LEU A 13 0.06 -7.73 4.31
N HIS A 14 -0.33 -8.84 3.69
CA HIS A 14 0.06 -10.19 4.12
C HIS A 14 -0.02 -11.15 2.94
N THR A 15 0.70 -12.26 3.04
CA THR A 15 0.58 -13.36 2.08
C THR A 15 -0.56 -14.27 2.50
N ILE A 16 -1.52 -14.51 1.61
CA ILE A 16 -2.58 -15.50 1.84
C ILE A 16 -2.08 -16.87 1.37
N THR A 17 -2.15 -17.85 2.25
CA THR A 17 -1.81 -19.26 1.97
C THR A 17 -3.05 -20.14 2.16
N ASP A 18 -3.04 -21.35 1.59
CA ASP A 18 -4.11 -22.35 1.81
C ASP A 18 -4.28 -22.74 3.29
N SER A 19 -3.25 -22.49 4.10
CA SER A 19 -3.25 -22.68 5.54
C SER A 19 -3.77 -21.47 6.33
N SER A 20 -4.19 -20.38 5.68
CA SER A 20 -4.68 -19.13 6.32
C SER A 20 -6.16 -19.26 6.72
N PRO A 21 -6.50 -19.55 7.99
CA PRO A 21 -7.83 -20.03 8.36
C PRO A 21 -8.92 -18.93 8.35
N LYS A 22 -8.57 -17.63 8.38
CA LYS A 22 -9.52 -16.51 8.43
C LYS A 22 -9.54 -15.59 7.22
N CYS A 23 -8.58 -15.70 6.29
CA CYS A 23 -8.57 -14.95 5.04
C CYS A 23 -8.59 -15.93 3.86
N PRO A 24 -9.78 -16.35 3.38
CA PRO A 24 -9.86 -17.21 2.22
C PRO A 24 -9.36 -16.47 0.98
N ILE A 25 -8.75 -17.20 0.06
CA ILE A 25 -8.41 -16.67 -1.26
C ILE A 25 -9.70 -16.17 -1.92
N TYR A 26 -9.78 -14.85 -2.12
CA TYR A 26 -10.95 -14.16 -2.66
C TYR A 26 -10.70 -13.64 -4.09
N TYR A 27 -9.66 -14.14 -4.75
CA TYR A 27 -9.28 -13.76 -6.10
C TYR A 27 -8.68 -14.94 -6.88
N PRO A 28 -8.80 -14.94 -8.23
CA PRO A 28 -8.09 -15.91 -9.06
C PRO A 28 -6.56 -15.69 -8.99
N ASN A 29 -5.80 -16.77 -8.80
CA ASN A 29 -4.33 -16.72 -8.73
C ASN A 29 -3.65 -16.92 -10.08
N ASP A 30 -4.30 -17.64 -10.99
CA ASP A 30 -3.76 -18.02 -12.29
C ASP A 30 -4.22 -17.06 -13.37
N PHE A 31 -3.30 -16.72 -14.29
CA PHE A 31 -3.58 -15.80 -15.38
C PHE A 31 -4.78 -16.26 -16.22
N ASP A 32 -5.60 -15.31 -16.65
CA ASP A 32 -6.81 -15.54 -17.45
C ASP A 32 -7.92 -16.36 -16.76
N THR A 33 -7.73 -16.75 -15.50
CA THR A 33 -8.76 -17.47 -14.74
C THR A 33 -9.81 -16.52 -14.17
N THR A 34 -11.06 -17.01 -14.15
CA THR A 34 -12.22 -16.27 -13.67
C THR A 34 -12.79 -16.93 -12.44
N MET A 35 -12.99 -16.16 -11.39
CA MET A 35 -13.65 -16.58 -10.17
C MET A 35 -15.03 -15.92 -10.07
N LYS A 36 -16.05 -16.70 -9.73
CA LYS A 36 -17.40 -16.17 -9.48
C LYS A 36 -17.49 -15.67 -8.04
N ILE A 37 -17.88 -14.41 -7.88
CA ILE A 37 -18.12 -13.77 -6.58
C ILE A 37 -19.64 -13.61 -6.42
N GLY A 38 -20.23 -14.32 -5.46
CA GLY A 38 -21.68 -14.33 -5.27
C GLY A 38 -22.43 -14.88 -6.49
N SER A 39 -23.62 -14.32 -6.79
CA SER A 39 -24.48 -14.82 -7.88
C SER A 39 -24.22 -14.17 -9.23
N THR A 40 -23.76 -12.91 -9.25
CA THR A 40 -23.82 -12.03 -10.44
C THR A 40 -22.51 -11.31 -10.76
N THR A 41 -21.41 -11.63 -10.06
CA THR A 41 -20.14 -10.94 -10.27
C THR A 41 -19.06 -11.93 -10.67
N LEU A 42 -18.29 -11.56 -11.69
CA LEU A 42 -17.15 -12.32 -12.17
C LEU A 42 -15.89 -11.47 -11.95
N LEU A 43 -14.86 -12.07 -11.36
CA LEU A 43 -13.55 -11.46 -11.19
C LEU A 43 -12.55 -12.27 -12.01
N LYS A 44 -11.91 -11.63 -13.00
CA LYS A 44 -10.94 -12.27 -13.89
C LYS A 44 -9.56 -11.64 -13.70
N LEU A 45 -8.52 -12.46 -13.54
CA LEU A 45 -7.14 -11.96 -13.51
C LEU A 45 -6.68 -11.59 -14.93
N ILE A 46 -6.36 -10.31 -15.14
CA ILE A 46 -5.90 -9.77 -16.42
C ILE A 46 -4.37 -9.67 -16.44
N GLN A 47 -3.75 -9.29 -15.33
CA GLN A 47 -2.30 -9.07 -15.27
C GLN A 47 -1.78 -9.33 -13.86
N LYS A 48 -0.55 -9.82 -13.76
CA LYS A 48 0.17 -10.06 -12.51
C LYS A 48 1.64 -9.74 -12.70
N ASP A 49 2.13 -8.75 -11.97
CA ASP A 49 3.53 -8.33 -11.95
C ASP A 49 4.13 -8.54 -10.57
N VAL A 50 5.39 -8.98 -10.53
CA VAL A 50 6.16 -9.10 -9.29
C VAL A 50 7.27 -8.06 -9.34
N ILE A 51 7.27 -7.14 -8.39
CA ILE A 51 8.21 -6.02 -8.35
C ILE A 51 9.22 -6.25 -7.22
N GLN A 52 10.49 -6.37 -7.59
CA GLN A 52 11.64 -6.51 -6.67
C GLN A 52 11.48 -7.61 -5.60
N GLU A 53 10.69 -8.65 -5.85
CA GLU A 53 10.35 -9.71 -4.88
C GLU A 53 9.72 -9.19 -3.57
N LYS A 54 9.29 -7.93 -3.53
CA LYS A 54 8.75 -7.23 -2.34
C LYS A 54 7.28 -6.91 -2.46
N MET A 55 6.72 -6.94 -3.66
CA MET A 55 5.31 -6.69 -3.88
C MET A 55 4.81 -7.40 -5.13
N ILE A 56 3.50 -7.71 -5.14
CA ILE A 56 2.79 -8.24 -6.29
C ILE A 56 1.69 -7.25 -6.65
N ILE A 57 1.61 -6.89 -7.92
CA ILE A 57 0.55 -6.04 -8.46
C ILE A 57 -0.31 -6.91 -9.37
N ARG A 58 -1.62 -6.91 -9.15
CA ARG A 58 -2.59 -7.61 -9.98
C ARG A 58 -3.61 -6.64 -10.55
N GLU A 59 -4.00 -6.88 -11.79
CA GLU A 59 -5.12 -6.20 -12.43
C GLU A 59 -6.23 -7.20 -12.67
N PHE A 60 -7.42 -6.89 -12.19
CA PHE A 60 -8.60 -7.72 -12.35
C PHE A 60 -9.69 -7.01 -13.15
N CYS A 61 -10.41 -7.76 -13.98
CA CYS A 61 -11.66 -7.33 -14.58
C CYS A 61 -12.80 -7.81 -13.68
N LEU A 62 -13.51 -6.88 -13.05
CA LEU A 62 -14.72 -7.15 -12.30
C LEU A 62 -15.93 -6.87 -13.19
N THR A 63 -16.74 -7.88 -13.49
CA THR A 63 -17.91 -7.75 -14.37
C THR A 63 -19.19 -8.07 -13.62
N ASP A 64 -20.17 -7.17 -13.66
CA ASP A 64 -21.54 -7.48 -13.23
C ASP A 64 -22.33 -8.08 -14.40
N THR A 65 -22.70 -9.34 -14.26
CA THR A 65 -23.40 -10.09 -15.32
C THR A 65 -24.82 -9.59 -15.56
N ARG A 66 -25.39 -8.75 -14.68
CA ARG A 66 -26.73 -8.17 -14.85
C ARG A 66 -26.70 -6.92 -15.74
N GLU A 67 -25.67 -6.10 -15.57
CA GLU A 67 -25.59 -4.77 -16.19
C GLU A 67 -24.61 -4.75 -17.38
N ALA A 68 -23.87 -5.83 -17.61
CA ALA A 68 -22.80 -5.92 -18.61
C ALA A 68 -21.73 -4.83 -18.48
N LEU A 69 -21.62 -4.23 -17.28
CA LEU A 69 -20.60 -3.26 -16.93
C LEU A 69 -19.39 -3.98 -16.32
N SER A 70 -18.22 -3.62 -16.82
CA SER A 70 -16.93 -4.10 -16.34
C SER A 70 -16.12 -2.96 -15.77
N LYS A 71 -15.39 -3.26 -14.70
CA LYS A 71 -14.57 -2.31 -13.95
C LYS A 71 -13.21 -2.94 -13.65
N THR A 72 -12.15 -2.17 -13.81
CA THR A 72 -10.80 -2.64 -13.46
C THR A 72 -10.54 -2.45 -11.97
N ILE A 73 -10.09 -3.51 -11.31
CA ILE A 73 -9.66 -3.50 -9.91
C ILE A 73 -8.16 -3.74 -9.87
N TYR A 74 -7.44 -2.85 -9.20
CA TYR A 74 -6.02 -2.94 -8.91
C TYR A 74 -5.84 -3.54 -7.52
N HIS A 75 -5.01 -4.56 -7.43
CA HIS A 75 -4.68 -5.24 -6.17
C HIS A 75 -3.18 -5.21 -5.96
N PHE A 76 -2.79 -4.69 -4.81
CA PHE A 76 -1.41 -4.51 -4.40
C PHE A 76 -1.18 -5.40 -3.17
N GLU A 77 -0.30 -6.38 -3.30
CA GLU A 77 0.12 -7.24 -2.20
C GLU A 77 1.55 -6.87 -1.81
N TYR A 78 1.73 -6.46 -0.55
CA TYR A 78 3.04 -6.20 0.01
C TYR A 78 3.59 -7.50 0.62
N LEU A 79 4.73 -7.97 0.10
CA LEU A 79 5.39 -9.19 0.53
C LEU A 79 6.34 -8.86 1.68
N LEU A 80 5.85 -9.05 2.89
CA LEU A 80 6.66 -8.97 4.09
C LEU A 80 7.54 -10.24 4.23
N PRO A 81 8.82 -10.10 4.62
CA PRO A 81 9.63 -11.24 4.99
C PRO A 81 8.99 -12.03 6.13
N ILE A 82 9.11 -13.36 6.10
CA ILE A 82 8.50 -14.25 7.11
C ILE A 82 8.90 -13.86 8.54
N SER A 83 10.18 -13.53 8.78
CA SER A 83 10.65 -13.11 10.11
C SER A 83 10.04 -11.78 10.57
N ALA A 84 9.72 -10.88 9.64
CA ALA A 84 9.06 -9.62 9.98
C ALA A 84 7.58 -9.84 10.26
N ASN A 85 6.94 -10.86 9.68
CA ASN A 85 5.55 -11.20 9.99
C ASN A 85 5.40 -11.54 11.47
N ASP A 86 6.23 -12.42 12.03
CA ASP A 86 6.15 -12.81 13.44
C ASP A 86 6.35 -11.63 14.40
N GLU A 87 7.33 -10.75 14.12
CA GLU A 87 7.58 -9.55 14.92
C GLU A 87 6.36 -8.61 14.88
N PHE A 88 5.87 -8.37 13.68
CA PHE A 88 4.74 -7.50 13.41
C PHE A 88 3.42 -8.06 14.00
N GLU A 89 3.26 -9.38 13.99
CA GLU A 89 2.17 -10.15 14.61
C GLU A 89 2.16 -10.00 16.13
N ASN A 90 3.34 -9.94 16.76
CA ASN A 90 3.49 -9.68 18.19
C ASN A 90 3.31 -8.20 18.55
N GLY A 91 2.83 -7.37 17.62
CA GLY A 91 2.57 -5.94 17.82
C GLY A 91 3.84 -5.09 17.77
N GLN A 92 4.97 -5.64 17.33
CA GLN A 92 6.19 -4.89 17.06
C GLN A 92 6.03 -4.10 15.74
N CYS A 93 6.91 -3.12 15.55
CA CYS A 93 6.89 -2.25 14.38
C CYS A 93 7.52 -2.94 13.16
N LEU A 94 7.29 -2.36 11.97
CA LEU A 94 7.99 -2.80 10.76
C LEU A 94 9.50 -2.55 10.94
N PRO A 95 10.39 -3.51 10.64
CA PRO A 95 11.83 -3.28 10.65
C PRO A 95 12.21 -2.08 9.78
N SER A 96 13.06 -1.17 10.27
CA SER A 96 13.43 0.08 9.58
C SER A 96 14.08 -0.14 8.20
N ILE A 97 14.62 -1.34 7.95
CA ILE A 97 15.15 -1.78 6.64
C ILE A 97 14.04 -1.91 5.57
N LEU A 98 12.81 -2.22 5.97
CA LEU A 98 11.67 -2.38 5.06
C LEU A 98 10.97 -1.06 4.76
N THR A 99 11.22 0.00 5.54
CA THR A 99 10.61 1.32 5.38
C THR A 99 10.71 1.87 3.95
N ASN A 100 11.83 1.68 3.26
CA ASN A 100 12.02 2.21 1.90
C ASN A 100 11.13 1.47 0.91
N SER A 101 11.06 0.15 1.04
CA SER A 101 10.17 -0.64 0.20
C SER A 101 8.69 -0.34 0.47
N LEU A 102 8.35 0.10 1.69
CA LEU A 102 7.02 0.60 2.00
C LEU A 102 6.76 1.96 1.33
N PHE A 103 7.74 2.87 1.28
CA PHE A 103 7.63 4.12 0.52
C PHE A 103 7.47 3.88 -0.97
N ASP A 104 8.29 2.99 -1.55
CA ASP A 104 8.16 2.58 -2.96
C ASP A 104 6.76 2.04 -3.22
N PHE A 105 6.27 1.16 -2.34
CA PHE A 105 4.94 0.56 -2.43
C PHE A 105 3.82 1.61 -2.40
N ILE A 106 3.88 2.56 -1.47
CA ILE A 106 2.94 3.70 -1.41
C ILE A 106 3.04 4.54 -2.69
N GLY A 107 4.25 4.77 -3.20
CA GLY A 107 4.49 5.48 -4.46
C GLY A 107 3.81 4.80 -5.66
N TYR A 108 3.91 3.47 -5.78
CA TYR A 108 3.23 2.71 -6.83
C TYR A 108 1.70 2.82 -6.72
N ILE A 109 1.16 2.76 -5.51
CA ILE A 109 -0.28 2.91 -5.26
C ILE A 109 -0.75 4.30 -5.67
N ASN A 110 -0.09 5.36 -5.19
CA ASN A 110 -0.44 6.75 -5.49
C ASN A 110 -0.37 7.03 -6.99
N LYS A 111 0.72 6.59 -7.66
CA LYS A 111 0.85 6.73 -9.12
C LYS A 111 -0.34 6.07 -9.83
N ARG A 112 -0.73 4.87 -9.42
CA ARG A 112 -1.87 4.16 -10.03
C ARG A 112 -3.20 4.87 -9.76
N GLN A 113 -3.42 5.42 -8.57
CA GLN A 113 -4.65 6.17 -8.28
C GLN A 113 -4.78 7.42 -9.16
N HIS A 114 -3.71 8.18 -9.30
CA HIS A 114 -3.70 9.38 -10.14
C HIS A 114 -3.89 9.05 -11.62
N THR A 115 -3.16 8.07 -12.17
CA THR A 115 -3.29 7.70 -13.61
C THR A 115 -4.70 7.20 -13.96
N THR A 116 -5.38 6.56 -13.01
CA THR A 116 -6.71 5.99 -13.24
C THR A 116 -7.83 6.98 -12.91
N ASN A 117 -7.52 8.17 -12.39
CA ASN A 117 -8.49 9.17 -11.91
C ASN A 117 -9.45 8.59 -10.84
N HIS A 118 -8.95 7.69 -9.98
CA HIS A 118 -9.70 7.05 -8.91
C HIS A 118 -9.13 7.43 -7.53
N ASP A 119 -9.16 8.72 -7.20
CA ASP A 119 -8.71 9.30 -5.91
C ASP A 119 -9.77 9.19 -4.79
N ARG A 120 -10.48 8.06 -4.71
CA ARG A 120 -11.56 7.88 -3.73
C ARG A 120 -11.14 7.04 -2.53
N TYR A 121 -11.32 5.74 -2.65
CA TYR A 121 -11.17 4.81 -1.53
C TYR A 121 -10.18 3.72 -1.89
N ILE A 122 -9.24 3.47 -0.98
CA ILE A 122 -8.38 2.29 -0.99
C ILE A 122 -8.90 1.34 0.07
N THR A 123 -9.23 0.12 -0.34
CA THR A 123 -9.56 -0.95 0.60
C THR A 123 -8.28 -1.60 1.10
N VAL A 124 -7.89 -1.30 2.33
CA VAL A 124 -6.70 -1.88 2.98
C VAL A 124 -7.10 -3.03 3.89
N HIS A 125 -6.45 -4.18 3.76
CA HIS A 125 -6.62 -5.30 4.67
C HIS A 125 -5.31 -6.06 4.94
N SER A 126 -5.30 -6.72 6.09
CA SER A 126 -4.28 -7.68 6.51
C SER A 126 -5.02 -8.87 7.12
N GLY A 127 -4.47 -10.07 6.99
CA GLY A 127 -5.02 -11.28 7.61
C GLY A 127 -4.26 -11.54 8.88
N TYR A 128 -4.89 -11.40 10.06
CA TYR A 128 -4.30 -11.89 11.30
C TYR A 128 -5.32 -12.37 12.33
N ASP A 129 -4.82 -13.26 13.20
CA ASP A 129 -5.56 -14.27 13.93
C ASP A 129 -5.75 -14.01 15.44
N TYR A 130 -5.09 -13.00 16.03
CA TYR A 130 -4.93 -12.96 17.49
C TYR A 130 -6.02 -12.26 18.32
N LEU A 131 -7.04 -11.64 17.72
CA LEU A 131 -8.20 -11.23 18.51
C LEU A 131 -9.44 -11.04 17.61
N PRO A 132 -10.60 -11.62 17.94
CA PRO A 132 -11.85 -11.46 17.19
C PRO A 132 -12.40 -10.02 17.15
N ILE A 133 -11.68 -9.05 17.72
CA ILE A 133 -12.09 -7.66 17.88
C ILE A 133 -11.22 -6.70 17.03
N ILE A 134 -10.05 -7.14 16.53
CA ILE A 134 -9.12 -6.26 15.80
C ILE A 134 -9.03 -6.68 14.33
N ASN A 135 -10.14 -6.54 13.62
CA ASN A 135 -10.12 -6.59 12.16
C ASN A 135 -9.10 -5.54 11.67
N GLY A 136 -8.12 -5.89 10.84
CA GLY A 136 -7.16 -4.95 10.21
C GLY A 136 -5.84 -4.71 10.95
N GLY A 137 -5.67 -5.24 12.17
CA GLY A 137 -4.39 -5.33 12.89
C GLY A 137 -3.48 -4.09 12.95
N PRO A 138 -2.21 -4.30 13.32
CA PRO A 138 -1.19 -3.25 13.31
C PRO A 138 -0.75 -2.82 11.90
N SER A 139 -0.86 -3.69 10.88
CA SER A 139 -0.24 -3.49 9.56
C SER A 139 -0.98 -2.43 8.79
N CYS A 140 -2.31 -2.52 8.80
CA CYS A 140 -3.14 -1.49 8.21
C CYS A 140 -2.96 -0.17 8.95
N SER A 141 -2.76 -0.16 10.28
CA SER A 141 -2.50 1.11 10.98
C SER A 141 -1.18 1.74 10.60
N ILE A 142 -0.09 0.98 10.53
CA ILE A 142 1.20 1.53 10.08
C ILE A 142 1.09 2.01 8.64
N PHE A 143 0.57 1.19 7.72
CA PHE A 143 0.39 1.58 6.33
C PHE A 143 -0.46 2.85 6.18
N CYS A 144 -1.65 2.89 6.79
CA CYS A 144 -2.52 4.07 6.72
C CYS A 144 -1.85 5.31 7.33
N MET A 145 -1.14 5.17 8.46
CA MET A 145 -0.41 6.28 9.07
C MET A 145 0.71 6.78 8.16
N CYS A 146 1.47 5.89 7.53
CA CYS A 146 2.49 6.28 6.55
C CYS A 146 1.87 7.09 5.41
N VAL A 147 0.78 6.60 4.80
CA VAL A 147 0.07 7.33 3.73
C VAL A 147 -0.40 8.70 4.22
N MET A 148 -1.06 8.78 5.37
CA MET A 148 -1.60 10.03 5.92
C MET A 148 -0.51 11.05 6.29
N LEU A 149 0.61 10.60 6.82
CA LEU A 149 1.70 11.47 7.24
C LEU A 149 2.53 11.94 6.05
N LEU A 150 2.79 11.08 5.07
CA LEU A 150 3.48 11.47 3.84
C LEU A 150 2.64 12.47 3.04
N ASP A 151 1.31 12.26 2.96
CA ASP A 151 0.40 13.22 2.33
C ASP A 151 0.36 14.55 3.09
N GLN A 152 0.30 14.52 4.43
CA GLN A 152 0.38 15.73 5.24
C GLN A 152 1.70 16.48 5.00
N LEU A 153 2.82 15.77 5.02
CA LEU A 153 4.14 16.35 4.81
C LEU A 153 4.24 16.99 3.42
N LYS A 154 3.71 16.33 2.39
CA LYS A 154 3.69 16.82 1.01
C LYS A 154 2.85 18.09 0.86
N ASN A 155 1.67 18.14 1.49
CA ASN A 155 0.70 19.23 1.28
C ASN A 155 0.88 20.40 2.24
N GLU A 156 1.35 20.15 3.47
CA GLU A 156 1.41 21.13 4.56
C GLU A 156 2.85 21.50 4.93
N HIS A 157 3.86 20.77 4.43
CA HIS A 157 5.28 20.90 4.82
C HIS A 157 5.52 20.77 6.34
N ALA A 158 4.60 20.09 7.02
CA ALA A 158 4.63 19.82 8.45
C ALA A 158 3.90 18.51 8.71
N VAL A 159 4.20 17.86 9.84
CA VAL A 159 3.46 16.68 10.30
C VAL A 159 3.12 16.79 11.77
N ASP A 160 1.91 16.34 12.13
CA ASP A 160 1.50 16.18 13.52
C ASP A 160 1.10 14.72 13.75
N ILE A 161 2.06 13.92 14.18
CA ILE A 161 1.88 12.48 14.41
C ILE A 161 0.81 12.24 15.47
N PHE A 162 0.77 13.05 16.53
CA PHE A 162 -0.20 12.88 17.60
C PHE A 162 -1.63 13.09 17.09
N GLN A 163 -1.89 14.20 16.40
CA GLN A 163 -3.23 14.50 15.89
C GLN A 163 -3.65 13.50 14.80
N ARG A 164 -2.73 13.07 13.93
CA ARG A 164 -3.02 12.06 12.90
C ARG A 164 -3.37 10.71 13.50
N VAL A 165 -2.64 10.26 14.52
CA VAL A 165 -2.96 9.02 15.25
C VAL A 165 -4.33 9.13 15.94
N ARG A 166 -4.62 10.26 16.61
CA ARG A 166 -5.94 10.49 17.23
C ARG A 166 -7.07 10.53 16.21
N ALA A 167 -6.84 11.10 15.03
CA ALA A 167 -7.80 11.11 13.94
C ALA A 167 -8.08 9.69 13.43
N LEU A 168 -7.04 8.87 13.22
CA LEU A 168 -7.17 7.48 12.79
C LEU A 168 -7.93 6.63 13.83
N GLN A 169 -7.60 6.78 15.12
CA GLN A 169 -8.28 6.09 16.21
C GLN A 169 -9.77 6.44 16.35
N ARG A 170 -10.17 7.65 15.94
CA ARG A 170 -11.59 8.07 15.89
C ARG A 170 -12.35 7.38 14.76
N GLN A 171 -11.69 7.11 13.63
CA GLN A 171 -12.29 6.42 12.49
C GLN A 171 -12.35 4.91 12.70
N ARG A 172 -11.30 4.33 13.29
CA ARG A 172 -11.21 2.90 13.60
C ARG A 172 -10.49 2.73 14.94
N VAL A 173 -11.21 2.15 15.91
CA VAL A 173 -10.64 1.86 17.23
C VAL A 173 -9.49 0.86 17.14
N ALA A 174 -8.62 0.85 18.16
CA ALA A 174 -7.48 -0.07 18.26
C ALA A 174 -6.44 0.04 17.12
N MET A 175 -6.31 1.22 16.52
CA MET A 175 -5.21 1.56 15.59
C MET A 175 -4.07 2.22 16.37
N ILE A 176 -2.82 1.83 16.09
CA ILE A 176 -1.61 2.30 16.80
C ILE A 176 -1.75 2.14 18.32
N THR A 177 -1.57 0.92 18.81
CA THR A 177 -1.83 0.56 20.21
C THR A 177 -0.58 0.38 21.05
N SER A 178 0.61 0.27 20.43
CA SER A 178 1.89 0.12 21.13
C SER A 178 2.77 1.35 21.00
N LEU A 179 3.62 1.57 22.01
CA LEU A 179 4.62 2.64 21.97
C LEU A 179 5.59 2.45 20.80
N ALA A 180 6.04 1.21 20.55
CA ALA A 180 6.93 0.89 19.45
C ALA A 180 6.35 1.27 18.07
N GLN A 181 5.04 1.06 17.86
CA GLN A 181 4.37 1.52 16.63
C GLN A 181 4.40 3.04 16.53
N TYR A 182 4.18 3.75 17.64
CA TYR A 182 4.18 5.21 17.66
C TYR A 182 5.59 5.78 17.43
N GLU A 183 6.62 5.22 18.06
CA GLU A 183 8.03 5.57 17.86
C GLU A 183 8.46 5.32 16.41
N TYR A 184 8.06 4.19 15.83
CA TYR A 184 8.32 3.88 14.43
C TYR A 184 7.76 4.93 13.47
N LEU A 185 6.62 5.57 13.79
CA LEU A 185 6.09 6.66 12.95
C LEU A 185 7.05 7.87 12.90
N TYR A 186 7.75 8.17 14.00
CA TYR A 186 8.77 9.22 14.01
C TYR A 186 9.99 8.80 13.18
N GLU A 187 10.50 7.58 13.39
CA GLU A 187 11.64 7.06 12.63
C GLU A 187 11.37 7.06 11.13
N MET A 188 10.17 6.63 10.75
CA MET A 188 9.73 6.57 9.35
C MET A 188 9.71 7.96 8.70
N ILE A 189 9.17 8.99 9.37
CA ILE A 189 9.18 10.35 8.83
C ILE A 189 10.59 10.93 8.74
N LEU A 190 11.42 10.71 9.77
CA LEU A 190 12.82 11.15 9.74
C LEU A 190 13.56 10.52 8.56
N LYS A 191 13.38 9.22 8.35
CA LYS A 191 13.99 8.50 7.22
C LYS A 191 13.54 9.04 5.87
N PHE A 192 12.25 9.31 5.71
CA PHE A 192 11.73 9.91 4.48
C PHE A 192 12.38 11.27 4.18
N LEU A 193 12.54 12.11 5.22
CA LEU A 193 13.17 13.41 5.08
C LEU A 193 14.65 13.28 4.71
N GLU A 194 15.40 12.40 5.38
CA GLU A 194 16.82 12.13 5.07
C GLU A 194 17.00 11.73 3.61
N GLU A 195 16.22 10.76 3.11
CA GLU A 195 16.29 10.31 1.72
C GLU A 195 15.91 11.41 0.72
N SER A 196 14.93 12.25 1.07
CA SER A 196 14.51 13.37 0.25
C SER A 196 15.60 14.43 0.11
N PHE A 197 16.32 14.72 1.20
CA PHE A 197 17.43 15.68 1.19
C PHE A 197 18.66 15.15 0.45
N ASP A 198 18.99 13.88 0.61
CA ASP A 198 20.11 13.24 -0.10
C ASP A 198 19.90 13.26 -1.62
N LEU A 199 18.67 12.97 -2.06
CA LEU A 199 18.28 13.06 -3.48
C LEU A 199 18.40 14.48 -4.03
N ALA A 200 18.03 15.49 -3.25
CA ALA A 200 18.18 16.89 -3.63
C ALA A 200 19.66 17.30 -3.74
N ALA A 201 20.51 16.85 -2.81
CA ALA A 201 21.94 17.10 -2.82
C ALA A 201 22.64 16.45 -4.03
N ALA A 202 22.30 15.20 -4.36
CA ALA A 202 22.85 14.48 -5.52
C ALA A 202 22.54 15.19 -6.85
N LYS A 203 21.33 15.75 -7.01
CA LYS A 203 20.94 16.52 -8.21
C LYS A 203 21.63 17.87 -8.32
N SER A 204 22.09 18.46 -7.21
CA SER A 204 22.78 19.76 -7.17
C SER A 204 24.29 19.69 -7.52
N SER A 205 24.82 18.49 -7.75
CA SER A 205 26.25 18.25 -8.02
C SER A 205 26.61 18.45 -9.51
N PRO A 206 27.53 19.35 -9.91
CA PRO A 206 27.76 19.69 -11.33
C PRO A 206 28.53 18.67 -12.20
N SER A 207 28.65 17.40 -11.81
CA SER A 207 29.50 16.45 -12.54
C SER A 207 28.98 15.02 -12.51
N LEU A 208 28.10 14.67 -13.46
CA LEU A 208 28.21 13.46 -14.31
C LEU A 208 27.08 13.51 -15.35
N ASN A 209 27.31 14.19 -16.47
CA ASN A 209 26.50 14.00 -17.68
C ASN A 209 27.06 12.80 -18.47
N ASN A 210 26.15 11.90 -18.85
CA ASN A 210 26.31 10.76 -19.77
C ASN A 210 27.00 9.51 -19.22
N SER A 211 26.20 8.58 -18.67
CA SER A 211 25.79 7.36 -19.37
C SER A 211 25.09 6.39 -18.40
N VAL A 212 24.11 5.64 -18.91
CA VAL A 212 23.50 4.41 -18.35
C VAL A 212 22.10 4.50 -17.70
N TYR A 213 21.45 5.66 -17.53
CA TYR A 213 20.04 5.72 -17.05
C TYR A 213 18.99 6.18 -18.07
N ASP A 214 19.36 6.37 -19.33
CA ASP A 214 18.39 6.50 -20.42
C ASP A 214 18.05 5.10 -20.94
N ASN A 215 17.03 4.48 -20.35
CA ASN A 215 16.09 3.51 -20.95
C ASN A 215 15.39 2.69 -19.86
N ASN A 216 14.46 3.33 -19.15
CA ASN A 216 13.24 2.74 -18.60
C ASN A 216 12.41 3.90 -18.00
N MET A 217 11.64 4.55 -18.88
CA MET A 217 10.83 5.74 -18.58
C MET A 217 9.83 5.49 -17.44
N ILE A 218 10.23 5.87 -16.23
CA ILE A 218 9.36 6.61 -15.33
C ILE A 218 9.48 8.05 -15.81
N ASP A 219 8.39 8.65 -16.30
CA ASP A 219 8.37 10.10 -16.52
C ASP A 219 8.65 10.78 -15.17
N GLN A 220 9.85 11.35 -15.10
CA GLN A 220 10.49 11.94 -13.91
C GLN A 220 10.05 13.40 -13.69
N GLU A 221 8.95 13.84 -14.29
CA GLU A 221 8.48 15.24 -14.15
C GLU A 221 7.66 15.50 -12.87
N ASP A 222 7.04 14.48 -12.25
CA ASP A 222 6.11 14.71 -11.11
C ASP A 222 6.76 14.78 -9.72
N ILE A 223 8.08 14.59 -9.61
CA ILE A 223 8.81 14.76 -8.34
C ILE A 223 9.35 16.19 -8.19
N HIS A 224 9.44 16.96 -9.29
CA HIS A 224 10.02 18.29 -9.29
C HIS A 224 9.02 19.43 -9.13
N ASP A 225 7.73 19.19 -9.35
CA ASP A 225 6.71 20.20 -9.06
C ASP A 225 6.26 20.10 -7.59
N ARG A 226 6.97 20.87 -6.75
CA ARG A 226 6.66 21.30 -5.38
C ARG A 226 7.30 20.51 -4.22
N LEU A 227 8.63 20.54 -4.20
CA LEU A 227 9.39 21.03 -3.04
C LEU A 227 10.24 22.22 -3.45
#